data_AF-A0A357V1L8-F1
#
_entry.id   AF-A0A357V1L8-F1
#
_cell.length_a   1.000
_cell.length_b   1.000
_cell.length_c   1.000
_cell.angle_alpha   90.00
_cell.angle_beta   90.00
_cell.angle_gamma   90.00
#
_symmetry.space_group_name_H-M   'P 1'
#
loop_
_entity.id
_entity.type
_entity.pdbx_description
1 polymer ?
#
loop_
_entity_poly.entity_id
_entity_poly.type
_entity_poly.pdbx_seq_one_letter_code
_entity_poly.pdbx_strand_id
1 'polypeptide(L)'
;KIYIIDEVHMLSKNAFNALLKTLEEPPEHVKFIFATTEIRKVPVTVLSRCQRFDLRRIEVQRLADHFKGICEKEGAEISEAALHLIARAADGSVRDGLSILDQAIAMTEGAIGEDLVRDMLGLADRSQGFDLLEKTLQGDTPGALNQLASMYQDGADPAAVLNDLLEIVHFLTRAKLVPETLTDPAVPEIERVRGKDLSERLGMGALARAWQMLLKGVGEVQHAPNAIQATEMIIVRLAHAANMPTPEEAIRRLTDEGAAAPAPAASAPQASAPQAPAPQASAPQAPAPSPPSAPPAGGGSSGGRTARALAQPEPDYDDVPDYDAEPDYDPAPTAEADTAPLQARIETFADLVALAGQLKEGILQSHMMAQVHLVTFEPGRMEFRPGPGAPDNLAGDLGKFLKSVTGERWMVTVSNEAGQPTLAEQQAKAQAAEKDELSQHPLVKAVMETFPGAAISKVRHPDDET
;
A
#
# COMPACT_ATOMS: atom_id res chain seq x y z
N LYS A 1 -9.48 -16.63 -39.51
CA LYS A 1 -9.27 -15.41 -38.70
C LYS A 1 -9.24 -15.80 -37.23
N ILE A 2 -8.23 -15.35 -36.50
CA ILE A 2 -8.06 -15.63 -35.07
C ILE A 2 -8.17 -14.30 -34.34
N TYR A 3 -9.00 -14.24 -33.31
CA TYR A 3 -9.13 -13.10 -32.42
C TYR A 3 -8.61 -13.51 -31.04
N ILE A 4 -7.56 -12.83 -30.59
CA ILE A 4 -7.03 -13.00 -29.24
C ILE A 4 -7.39 -11.74 -28.47
N ILE A 5 -8.14 -11.90 -27.38
CA ILE A 5 -8.48 -10.79 -26.49
C ILE A 5 -7.88 -11.12 -25.13
N ASP A 6 -6.86 -10.35 -24.77
CA ASP A 6 -6.25 -10.40 -23.47
C ASP A 6 -7.05 -9.57 -22.46
N GLU A 7 -6.98 -9.97 -21.20
CA GLU A 7 -7.73 -9.39 -20.09
C GLU A 7 -9.21 -9.16 -20.41
N VAL A 8 -9.87 -10.19 -20.95
CA VAL A 8 -11.27 -10.09 -21.41
C VAL A 8 -12.23 -9.62 -20.31
N HIS A 9 -11.88 -9.83 -19.04
CA HIS A 9 -12.65 -9.35 -17.89
C HIS A 9 -12.78 -7.81 -17.82
N MET A 10 -11.91 -7.07 -18.52
CA MET A 10 -11.98 -5.62 -18.64
C MET A 10 -12.99 -5.13 -19.70
N LEU A 11 -13.56 -6.04 -20.51
CA LEU A 11 -14.58 -5.67 -21.49
C LEU A 11 -15.85 -5.15 -20.80
N SER A 12 -16.46 -4.14 -21.43
CA SER A 12 -17.75 -3.63 -20.97
C SER A 12 -18.87 -4.66 -21.15
N LYS A 13 -19.92 -4.55 -20.34
CA LYS A 13 -21.11 -5.43 -20.43
C LYS A 13 -21.73 -5.42 -21.84
N ASN A 14 -21.73 -4.26 -22.50
CA ASN A 14 -22.24 -4.12 -23.86
C ASN A 14 -21.36 -4.87 -24.88
N ALA A 15 -20.04 -4.81 -24.71
CA ALA A 15 -19.11 -5.56 -25.55
C ALA A 15 -19.29 -7.08 -25.39
N PHE A 16 -19.47 -7.57 -24.17
CA PHE A 16 -19.79 -8.97 -23.93
C PHE A 16 -21.09 -9.41 -24.62
N ASN A 17 -22.16 -8.62 -24.49
CA ASN A 17 -23.44 -8.93 -25.13
C ASN A 17 -23.34 -8.98 -26.66
N ALA A 18 -22.52 -8.10 -27.26
CA ALA A 18 -22.26 -8.12 -28.71
C ALA A 18 -21.51 -9.38 -29.15
N LEU A 19 -20.64 -9.93 -28.30
CA LEU A 19 -19.88 -11.15 -28.60
C LEU A 19 -20.71 -12.42 -28.43
N LEU A 20 -21.76 -12.43 -27.61
CA LEU A 20 -22.56 -13.64 -27.31
C LEU A 20 -23.13 -14.29 -28.56
N LYS A 21 -23.73 -13.52 -29.47
CA LYS A 21 -24.30 -14.07 -30.71
C LYS A 21 -23.25 -14.76 -31.57
N THR A 22 -22.06 -14.17 -31.65
CA THR A 22 -20.93 -14.72 -32.41
C THR A 22 -20.29 -15.92 -31.71
N LEU A 23 -20.37 -16.01 -30.39
CA LEU A 23 -19.88 -17.15 -29.61
C LEU A 23 -20.84 -18.34 -29.62
N GLU A 24 -22.15 -18.10 -29.79
CA GLU A 24 -23.14 -19.16 -29.97
C GLU A 24 -23.04 -19.83 -31.33
N GLU A 25 -22.90 -19.02 -32.39
CA GLU A 25 -22.81 -19.50 -33.77
C GLU A 25 -21.55 -18.92 -34.44
N PRO A 26 -20.35 -19.39 -34.03
CA PRO A 26 -19.12 -18.87 -34.60
C PRO A 26 -18.97 -19.30 -36.06
N PRO A 27 -18.62 -18.38 -36.98
CA PRO A 27 -18.30 -18.75 -38.35
C PRO A 27 -17.15 -19.77 -38.38
N GLU A 28 -17.19 -20.76 -39.28
CA GLU A 28 -16.21 -21.87 -39.31
C GLU A 28 -14.75 -21.39 -39.40
N HIS A 29 -14.54 -20.28 -40.10
CA HIS A 29 -13.22 -19.68 -40.32
C HIS A 29 -12.76 -18.75 -39.18
N VAL A 30 -13.56 -18.58 -38.12
CA VAL A 30 -13.25 -17.67 -37.00
C VAL A 30 -12.97 -18.47 -35.74
N LYS A 31 -11.90 -18.11 -35.02
CA LYS A 31 -11.57 -18.64 -33.69
C LYS A 31 -11.35 -17.49 -32.72
N PHE A 32 -11.91 -17.62 -31.53
CA PHE A 32 -11.71 -16.70 -30.42
C PHE A 32 -10.85 -17.36 -29.35
N ILE A 33 -9.86 -16.62 -28.85
CA ILE A 33 -9.02 -16.97 -27.73
C ILE A 33 -9.15 -15.85 -26.71
N PHE A 34 -9.62 -16.18 -25.53
CA PHE A 34 -9.78 -15.24 -24.43
C PHE A 34 -8.77 -15.56 -23.34
N ALA A 35 -8.04 -14.55 -22.89
CA ALA A 35 -7.18 -14.63 -21.71
C ALA A 35 -7.74 -13.72 -20.61
N THR A 36 -7.60 -14.16 -19.36
CA THR A 36 -8.03 -13.39 -18.19
C THR A 36 -7.29 -13.86 -16.95
N THR A 37 -6.88 -12.90 -16.12
CA THR A 37 -6.42 -13.17 -14.75
C THR A 37 -7.60 -13.32 -13.76
N GLU A 38 -8.74 -12.71 -14.05
CA GLU A 38 -9.91 -12.67 -13.13
C GLU A 38 -11.15 -13.41 -13.66
N ILE A 39 -11.13 -14.75 -13.64
CA ILE A 39 -12.22 -15.59 -14.19
C ILE A 39 -13.61 -15.28 -13.62
N ARG A 40 -13.71 -14.83 -12.36
CA ARG A 40 -14.99 -14.53 -11.69
C ARG A 40 -15.68 -13.28 -12.24
N LYS A 41 -14.93 -12.38 -12.87
CA LYS A 41 -15.48 -11.17 -13.50
C LYS A 41 -16.05 -11.45 -14.89
N VAL A 42 -15.73 -12.60 -15.48
CA VAL A 42 -16.26 -13.00 -16.79
C VAL A 42 -17.67 -13.58 -16.63
N PRO A 43 -18.67 -13.11 -17.40
CA PRO A 43 -20.03 -13.63 -17.32
C PRO A 43 -20.11 -15.13 -17.59
N VAL A 44 -20.92 -15.85 -16.80
CA VAL A 44 -21.16 -17.29 -16.96
C VAL A 44 -21.66 -17.66 -18.36
N THR A 45 -22.38 -16.74 -19.02
CA THR A 45 -22.85 -16.89 -20.40
C THR A 45 -21.71 -17.03 -21.40
N VAL A 46 -20.59 -16.36 -21.19
CA VAL A 46 -19.38 -16.50 -22.02
C VAL A 46 -18.65 -17.78 -21.65
N LEU A 47 -18.49 -18.04 -20.35
CA LEU A 47 -17.80 -19.23 -19.86
C LEU A 47 -18.42 -20.54 -20.35
N SER A 48 -19.75 -20.61 -20.43
CA SER A 48 -20.45 -21.82 -20.88
C SER A 48 -20.29 -22.09 -22.39
N ARG A 49 -19.81 -21.11 -23.16
CA ARG A 49 -19.62 -21.19 -24.63
C ARG A 49 -18.15 -21.30 -25.03
N CYS A 50 -17.24 -21.34 -24.05
CA CYS A 50 -15.81 -21.43 -24.28
C CYS A 50 -15.24 -22.72 -23.66
N GLN A 51 -14.27 -23.33 -24.36
CA GLN A 51 -13.44 -24.35 -23.72
C GLN A 51 -12.47 -23.66 -22.76
N ARG A 52 -12.56 -24.00 -21.48
CA ARG A 52 -11.68 -23.45 -20.45
C ARG A 52 -10.39 -24.26 -20.35
N PHE A 53 -9.27 -23.54 -20.30
CA PHE A 53 -7.96 -24.07 -19.98
C PHE A 53 -7.38 -23.26 -18.82
N ASP A 54 -7.11 -23.92 -17.70
CA ASP A 54 -6.48 -23.28 -16.54
C ASP A 54 -4.97 -23.50 -16.59
N LEU A 55 -4.23 -22.41 -16.78
CA LEU A 55 -2.77 -22.41 -16.70
C LEU A 55 -2.34 -22.27 -15.24
N ARG A 56 -1.55 -23.22 -14.76
CA ARG A 56 -1.02 -23.22 -13.39
C ARG A 56 0.35 -22.54 -13.36
N ARG A 57 0.71 -22.01 -12.19
CA ARG A 57 2.06 -21.55 -11.89
C ARG A 57 3.06 -22.69 -12.12
N ILE A 58 4.22 -22.34 -12.66
CA ILE A 58 5.29 -23.29 -12.95
C ILE A 58 6.12 -23.50 -11.67
N GLU A 59 6.54 -24.74 -11.44
CA GLU A 59 7.43 -25.07 -10.32
C GLU A 59 8.80 -24.40 -10.47
N VAL A 60 9.39 -24.00 -9.33
CA VAL A 60 10.68 -23.29 -9.27
C VAL A 60 11.79 -24.07 -9.98
N GLN A 61 11.92 -25.38 -9.74
CA GLN A 61 12.96 -26.18 -10.38
C GLN A 61 12.83 -26.16 -11.91
N ARG A 62 11.59 -26.29 -12.41
CA ARG A 62 11.33 -26.29 -13.85
C ARG A 62 11.57 -24.93 -14.50
N LEU A 63 11.34 -23.83 -13.77
CA LEU A 63 11.72 -22.49 -14.21
C LEU A 63 13.25 -22.33 -14.24
N ALA A 64 13.96 -22.77 -13.20
CA ALA A 64 15.41 -22.72 -13.15
C ALA A 64 16.05 -23.49 -14.31
N ASP A 65 15.57 -24.71 -14.60
CA ASP A 65 16.01 -25.50 -15.75
C ASP A 65 15.71 -24.80 -17.08
N HIS A 66 14.54 -24.14 -17.19
CA HIS A 66 14.16 -23.40 -18.38
C HIS A 66 15.08 -22.19 -18.63
N PHE A 67 15.36 -21.40 -17.59
CA PHE A 67 16.26 -20.25 -17.66
C PHE A 67 17.69 -20.67 -17.94
N LYS A 68 18.17 -21.76 -17.34
CA LYS A 68 19.48 -22.34 -17.66
C LYS A 68 19.62 -22.64 -19.15
N GLY A 69 18.61 -23.29 -19.74
CA GLY A 69 18.61 -23.60 -21.17
C GLY A 69 18.50 -22.38 -22.10
N ILE A 70 18.08 -21.22 -21.58
CA ILE A 70 18.10 -19.96 -22.32
C ILE A 70 19.49 -19.32 -22.22
N CYS A 71 20.07 -19.24 -21.01
CA CYS A 71 21.43 -18.74 -20.82
C CYS A 71 22.46 -19.50 -21.65
N GLU A 72 22.36 -20.83 -21.73
CA GLU A 72 23.23 -21.67 -22.57
C GLU A 72 23.15 -21.32 -24.07
N LYS A 73 21.98 -20.87 -24.54
CA LYS A 73 21.78 -20.49 -25.96
C LYS A 73 22.24 -19.06 -26.25
N GLU A 74 22.06 -18.16 -25.29
CA GLU A 74 22.49 -16.76 -25.39
C GLU A 74 23.99 -16.60 -25.05
N GLY A 75 24.65 -17.63 -24.53
CA GLY A 75 26.06 -17.61 -24.15
C GLY A 75 26.33 -16.87 -22.83
N ALA A 76 25.32 -16.71 -21.97
CA ALA A 76 25.45 -16.09 -20.66
C ALA A 76 25.88 -17.13 -19.60
N GLU A 77 26.94 -16.84 -18.86
CA GLU A 77 27.37 -17.67 -17.73
C GLU A 77 26.58 -17.26 -16.47
N ILE A 78 25.83 -18.18 -15.87
CA ILE A 78 25.07 -17.94 -14.64
C ILE A 78 25.24 -19.09 -13.65
N SER A 79 25.40 -18.76 -12.38
CA SER A 79 25.48 -19.75 -11.30
C SER A 79 24.13 -20.43 -11.04
N GLU A 80 24.16 -21.68 -10.60
CA GLU A 80 22.93 -22.44 -10.28
C GLU A 80 22.13 -21.80 -9.13
N ALA A 81 22.82 -21.20 -8.14
CA ALA A 81 22.17 -20.48 -7.05
C ALA A 81 21.43 -19.23 -7.55
N ALA A 82 22.04 -18.45 -8.45
CA ALA A 82 21.40 -17.29 -9.08
C ALA A 82 20.14 -17.68 -9.88
N LEU A 83 20.19 -18.77 -10.64
CA LEU A 83 19.03 -19.28 -11.38
C LEU A 83 17.86 -19.63 -10.46
N HIS A 84 18.13 -20.27 -9.32
CA HIS A 84 17.10 -20.59 -8.33
C HIS A 84 16.51 -19.35 -7.67
N LEU A 85 17.32 -18.31 -7.41
CA LEU A 85 16.83 -17.04 -6.89
C LEU A 85 15.90 -16.33 -7.86
N ILE A 86 16.29 -16.24 -9.14
CA ILE A 86 15.44 -15.68 -10.20
C ILE A 86 14.14 -16.48 -10.33
N ALA A 87 14.22 -17.81 -10.33
CA ALA A 87 13.05 -18.68 -10.43
C ALA A 87 12.08 -18.53 -9.24
N ARG A 88 12.59 -18.27 -8.02
CA ARG A 88 11.74 -17.95 -6.87
C ARG A 88 11.11 -16.57 -6.99
N ALA A 89 11.88 -15.55 -7.35
CA ALA A 89 11.39 -14.19 -7.52
C ALA A 89 10.32 -14.09 -8.62
N ALA A 90 10.41 -14.94 -9.63
CA ALA A 90 9.43 -15.05 -10.71
C ALA A 90 8.06 -15.60 -10.26
N ASP A 91 7.94 -16.20 -9.07
CA ASP A 91 6.69 -16.74 -8.51
C ASP A 91 5.90 -17.63 -9.51
N GLY A 92 6.58 -18.44 -10.32
CA GLY A 92 5.92 -19.29 -11.32
C GLY A 92 5.48 -18.59 -12.62
N SER A 93 5.81 -17.30 -12.81
CA SER A 93 5.63 -16.52 -14.03
C SER A 93 6.88 -16.57 -14.90
N VAL A 94 6.79 -17.20 -16.08
CA VAL A 94 7.91 -17.26 -17.03
C VAL A 94 8.29 -15.85 -17.50
N ARG A 95 7.30 -15.00 -17.77
CA ARG A 95 7.53 -13.66 -18.30
C ARG A 95 8.33 -12.80 -17.33
N ASP A 96 7.91 -12.79 -16.06
CA ASP A 96 8.54 -11.94 -15.06
C ASP A 96 9.94 -12.46 -14.72
N GLY A 97 10.11 -13.79 -14.68
CA GLY A 97 11.44 -14.40 -14.53
C GLY A 97 12.38 -14.12 -15.70
N LEU A 98 11.88 -14.07 -16.94
CA LEU A 98 12.69 -13.63 -18.09
C LEU A 98 13.07 -12.15 -17.99
N SER A 99 12.17 -11.28 -17.55
CA SER A 99 12.50 -9.86 -17.33
C SER A 99 13.59 -9.68 -16.27
N ILE A 100 13.53 -10.44 -15.18
CA ILE A 100 14.57 -10.45 -14.13
C ILE A 100 15.89 -11.01 -14.70
N LEU A 101 15.84 -12.08 -15.49
CA LEU A 101 17.02 -12.68 -16.10
C LEU A 101 17.70 -11.73 -17.10
N ASP A 102 16.92 -11.09 -17.95
CA ASP A 102 17.41 -10.10 -18.92
C ASP A 102 18.08 -8.92 -18.20
N GLN A 103 17.49 -8.47 -17.08
CA GLN A 103 18.08 -7.43 -16.25
C GLN A 103 19.42 -7.87 -15.64
N ALA A 104 19.51 -9.10 -15.14
CA ALA A 104 20.75 -9.66 -14.61
C ALA A 104 21.85 -9.76 -15.68
N ILE A 105 21.49 -10.18 -16.89
CA ILE A 105 22.41 -10.23 -18.05
C ILE A 105 22.85 -8.82 -18.45
N ALA A 106 21.97 -7.82 -18.41
CA ALA A 106 22.33 -6.45 -18.79
C ALA A 106 23.28 -5.75 -17.80
N MET A 107 23.35 -6.21 -16.54
CA MET A 107 24.17 -5.59 -15.50
C MET A 107 25.64 -6.05 -15.51
N THR A 108 25.97 -7.14 -16.20
CA THR A 108 27.34 -7.67 -16.26
C THR A 108 27.65 -8.27 -17.63
N GLU A 109 28.84 -8.02 -18.15
CA GLU A 109 29.36 -8.71 -19.34
C GLU A 109 30.00 -10.07 -18.99
N GLY A 110 30.03 -10.44 -17.69
CA GLY A 110 30.67 -11.66 -17.18
C GLY A 110 29.70 -12.62 -16.50
N ALA A 111 30.23 -13.51 -15.65
CA ALA A 111 29.41 -14.51 -14.96
C ALA A 111 28.44 -13.88 -13.95
N ILE A 112 27.18 -14.27 -14.02
CA ILE A 112 26.11 -13.86 -13.12
C ILE A 112 26.17 -14.72 -11.85
N GLY A 113 26.72 -14.12 -10.80
CA GLY A 113 26.80 -14.70 -9.46
C GLY A 113 25.51 -14.52 -8.66
N GLU A 114 25.44 -15.21 -7.53
CA GLU A 114 24.34 -15.10 -6.56
C GLU A 114 24.22 -13.67 -6.00
N ASP A 115 25.34 -13.06 -5.61
CA ASP A 115 25.37 -11.74 -4.97
C ASP A 115 24.79 -10.64 -5.87
N LEU A 116 25.15 -10.64 -7.16
CA LEU A 116 24.61 -9.68 -8.13
C LEU A 116 23.07 -9.75 -8.22
N VAL A 117 22.53 -10.96 -8.26
CA VAL A 117 21.07 -11.17 -8.35
C VAL A 117 20.38 -10.77 -7.04
N ARG A 118 21.02 -11.00 -5.89
CA ARG A 118 20.51 -10.54 -4.59
C ARG A 118 20.42 -9.02 -4.53
N ASP A 119 21.50 -8.34 -4.91
CA ASP A 119 21.56 -6.88 -4.95
C ASP A 119 20.51 -6.33 -5.92
N MET A 120 20.40 -6.90 -7.12
CA MET A 120 19.42 -6.49 -8.13
C MET A 120 17.98 -6.63 -7.66
N LEU A 121 17.66 -7.73 -6.96
CA LEU A 121 16.32 -7.98 -6.43
C LEU A 121 16.05 -7.22 -5.12
N GLY A 122 17.03 -6.48 -4.59
CA GLY A 122 16.93 -5.85 -3.28
C GLY A 122 16.71 -6.85 -2.16
N LEU A 123 17.10 -8.12 -2.38
CA LEU A 123 17.02 -9.16 -1.36
C LEU A 123 18.12 -8.87 -0.36
N ALA A 124 17.75 -8.30 0.78
CA ALA A 124 18.67 -8.10 1.89
C ALA A 124 19.42 -9.40 2.18
N ASP A 125 20.68 -9.29 2.58
CA ASP A 125 21.45 -10.45 3.00
C ASP A 125 20.62 -11.23 4.02
N ARG A 126 20.28 -12.48 3.67
CA ARG A 126 19.38 -13.33 4.45
C ARG A 126 19.90 -13.51 5.88
N SER A 127 21.23 -13.41 6.06
CA SER A 127 21.88 -13.40 7.37
C SER A 127 21.37 -12.26 8.27
N GLN A 128 21.19 -11.06 7.72
CA GLN A 128 20.70 -9.88 8.43
C GLN A 128 19.24 -10.04 8.85
N GLY A 129 18.42 -10.68 8.01
CA GLY A 129 17.04 -11.05 8.35
C GLY A 129 16.97 -12.01 9.54
N PHE A 130 17.84 -13.02 9.57
CA PHE A 130 17.98 -13.91 10.72
C PHE A 130 18.47 -13.18 11.97
N ASP A 131 19.49 -12.31 11.86
CA ASP A 131 20.00 -11.52 12.98
C ASP A 131 18.93 -10.58 13.55
N LEU A 132 18.16 -9.91 12.69
CA LEU A 132 17.06 -9.04 13.09
C LEU A 132 15.97 -9.84 13.80
N LEU A 133 15.55 -10.97 13.23
CA LEU A 133 14.53 -11.83 13.85
C LEU A 133 14.99 -12.34 15.21
N GLU A 134 16.23 -12.79 15.31
CA GLU A 134 16.79 -13.32 16.55
C GLU A 134 16.85 -12.25 17.65
N LYS A 135 17.43 -11.07 17.37
CA LYS A 135 17.47 -9.95 18.33
C LYS A 135 16.05 -9.54 18.76
N THR A 136 15.13 -9.47 17.80
CA THR A 136 13.73 -9.13 18.07
C THR A 136 13.08 -10.16 18.99
N LEU A 137 13.18 -11.46 18.70
CA LEU A 137 12.54 -12.51 19.49
C LEU A 137 13.24 -12.81 20.82
N GLN A 138 14.49 -12.37 21.00
CA GLN A 138 15.17 -12.35 22.30
C GLN A 138 14.77 -11.16 23.18
N GLY A 139 14.00 -10.20 22.63
CA GLY A 139 13.61 -8.98 23.32
C GLY A 139 14.70 -7.91 23.36
N ASP A 140 15.81 -8.09 22.63
CA ASP A 140 16.85 -7.07 22.45
C ASP A 140 16.37 -5.99 21.48
N THR A 141 15.53 -5.10 21.98
CA THR A 141 14.94 -4.02 21.20
C THR A 141 16.02 -3.05 20.68
N PRO A 142 17.00 -2.59 21.49
CA PRO A 142 18.07 -1.72 20.99
C PRO A 142 18.89 -2.38 19.87
N GLY A 143 19.27 -3.65 20.04
CA GLY A 143 20.02 -4.37 19.01
C GLY A 143 19.21 -4.57 17.73
N ALA A 144 17.91 -4.87 17.84
CA ALA A 144 17.02 -5.03 16.69
C ALA A 144 16.81 -3.72 15.92
N LEU A 145 16.63 -2.59 16.61
CA LEU A 145 16.50 -1.28 15.98
C LEU A 145 17.80 -0.84 15.29
N ASN A 146 18.96 -1.08 15.91
CA ASN A 146 20.25 -0.81 15.27
C ASN A 146 20.48 -1.68 14.04
N GLN A 147 20.05 -2.95 14.07
CA GLN A 147 20.12 -3.83 12.90
C GLN A 147 19.25 -3.31 11.75
N LEU A 148 18.01 -2.93 12.06
CA LEU A 148 17.10 -2.35 11.08
C LEU A 148 17.64 -1.03 10.50
N ALA A 149 18.25 -0.19 11.33
CA ALA A 149 18.88 1.05 10.89
C ALA A 149 20.04 0.80 9.91
N SER A 150 20.88 -0.21 10.18
CA SER A 150 21.94 -0.63 9.25
C SER A 150 21.36 -1.12 7.92
N MET A 151 20.37 -2.01 7.97
CA MET A 151 19.68 -2.52 6.76
C MET A 151 19.12 -1.36 5.92
N TYR A 152 18.51 -0.37 6.57
CA TYR A 152 17.94 0.79 5.89
C TYR A 152 19.02 1.72 5.30
N GLN A 153 20.14 1.92 5.99
CA GLN A 153 21.30 2.66 5.46
C GLN A 153 21.91 1.98 4.24
N ASP A 154 21.89 0.65 4.22
CA ASP A 154 22.32 -0.18 3.09
C ASP A 154 21.27 -0.22 1.96
N GLY A 155 20.14 0.49 2.09
CA GLY A 155 19.13 0.68 1.06
C GLY A 155 17.98 -0.34 1.07
N ALA A 156 17.83 -1.15 2.14
CA ALA A 156 16.75 -2.11 2.23
C ALA A 156 15.37 -1.42 2.35
N ASP A 157 14.40 -1.88 1.55
CA ASP A 157 13.02 -1.41 1.64
C ASP A 157 12.34 -1.95 2.93
N PRO A 158 11.69 -1.10 3.75
CA PRO A 158 11.09 -1.55 5.01
C PRO A 158 9.98 -2.59 4.84
N ALA A 159 9.19 -2.53 3.76
CA ALA A 159 8.16 -3.53 3.51
C ALA A 159 8.78 -4.86 3.06
N ALA A 160 9.84 -4.83 2.25
CA ALA A 160 10.62 -6.01 1.90
C ALA A 160 11.20 -6.70 3.14
N VAL A 161 11.81 -5.94 4.07
CA VAL A 161 12.34 -6.48 5.33
C VAL A 161 11.26 -7.23 6.13
N LEU A 162 10.04 -6.68 6.24
CA LEU A 162 8.96 -7.37 6.95
C LEU A 162 8.49 -8.65 6.24
N ASN A 163 8.48 -8.65 4.90
CA ASN A 163 8.17 -9.85 4.12
C ASN A 163 9.26 -10.92 4.29
N ASP A 164 10.53 -10.53 4.32
CA ASP A 164 11.63 -11.45 4.61
C ASP A 164 11.49 -12.08 6.01
N LEU A 165 11.16 -11.27 7.03
CA LEU A 165 10.89 -11.79 8.37
C LEU A 165 9.70 -12.77 8.37
N LEU A 166 8.64 -12.51 7.60
CA LEU A 166 7.53 -13.46 7.43
C LEU A 166 8.02 -14.78 6.85
N GLU A 167 8.75 -14.73 5.74
CA GLU A 167 9.29 -15.94 5.11
C GLU A 167 10.16 -16.76 6.06
N ILE A 168 11.03 -16.09 6.83
CA ILE A 168 11.88 -16.75 7.83
C ILE A 168 11.00 -17.40 8.90
N VAL A 169 10.00 -16.70 9.45
CA VAL A 169 9.09 -17.27 10.45
C VAL A 169 8.31 -18.47 9.90
N HIS A 170 7.85 -18.41 8.63
CA HIS A 170 7.20 -19.53 7.96
C HIS A 170 8.16 -20.71 7.79
N PHE A 171 9.38 -20.46 7.32
CA PHE A 171 10.42 -21.47 7.18
C PHE A 171 10.75 -22.14 8.53
N LEU A 172 10.94 -21.36 9.60
CA LEU A 172 11.18 -21.88 10.95
C LEU A 172 10.01 -22.75 11.45
N THR A 173 8.77 -22.31 11.19
CA THR A 173 7.57 -23.07 11.55
C THR A 173 7.52 -24.39 10.81
N ARG A 174 7.82 -24.39 9.50
CA ARG A 174 7.89 -25.61 8.69
C ARG A 174 9.04 -26.52 9.12
N ALA A 175 10.22 -25.99 9.37
CA ALA A 175 11.37 -26.75 9.86
C ALA A 175 11.07 -27.45 11.20
N LYS A 176 10.33 -26.78 12.09
CA LYS A 176 9.92 -27.34 13.39
C LYS A 176 8.89 -28.47 13.27
N LEU A 177 7.96 -28.37 12.32
CA LEU A 177 6.87 -29.36 12.14
C LEU A 177 7.21 -30.48 11.15
N VAL A 178 8.04 -30.17 10.17
CA VAL A 178 8.46 -31.03 9.07
C VAL A 178 9.98 -30.91 8.92
N PRO A 179 10.77 -31.67 9.71
CA PRO A 179 12.23 -31.57 9.73
C PRO A 179 12.91 -31.82 8.37
N GLU A 180 12.25 -32.56 7.48
CA GLU A 180 12.70 -32.79 6.10
C GLU A 180 12.90 -31.49 5.30
N THR A 181 12.23 -30.40 5.71
CA THR A 181 12.43 -29.06 5.14
C THR A 181 13.88 -28.59 5.24
N LEU A 182 14.59 -28.96 6.31
CA LEU A 182 16.00 -28.58 6.50
C LEU A 182 16.96 -29.40 5.63
N THR A 183 16.51 -30.54 5.10
CA THR A 183 17.32 -31.41 4.23
C THR A 183 17.08 -31.19 2.75
N ASP A 184 16.18 -30.27 2.41
CA ASP A 184 15.88 -29.91 1.02
C ASP A 184 17.13 -29.27 0.37
N PRO A 185 17.64 -29.84 -0.74
CA PRO A 185 18.77 -29.28 -1.47
C PRO A 185 18.57 -27.82 -1.93
N ALA A 186 17.32 -27.40 -2.12
CA ALA A 186 17.00 -26.03 -2.51
C ALA A 186 17.18 -25.01 -1.37
N VAL A 187 17.28 -25.44 -0.11
CA VAL A 187 17.44 -24.53 1.03
C VAL A 187 18.92 -24.18 1.22
N PRO A 188 19.32 -22.90 1.25
CA PRO A 188 20.71 -22.49 1.46
C PRO A 188 21.29 -22.99 2.79
N GLU A 189 22.60 -23.25 2.85
CA GLU A 189 23.27 -23.76 4.07
C GLU A 189 23.07 -22.85 5.29
N ILE A 190 23.10 -21.53 5.09
CA ILE A 190 22.86 -20.56 6.17
C ILE A 190 21.46 -20.73 6.80
N GLU A 191 20.45 -20.99 5.97
CA GLU A 191 19.08 -21.25 6.43
C GLU A 191 18.98 -22.61 7.11
N ARG A 192 19.69 -23.63 6.61
CA ARG A 192 19.71 -24.95 7.26
C ARG A 192 20.29 -24.89 8.67
N VAL A 193 21.45 -24.24 8.83
CA VAL A 193 22.16 -24.17 10.12
C VAL A 193 21.41 -23.27 11.10
N ARG A 194 21.14 -22.02 10.72
CA ARG A 194 20.47 -21.06 11.61
C ARG A 194 19.00 -21.41 11.82
N GLY A 195 18.33 -21.89 10.78
CA GLY A 195 16.95 -22.33 10.85
C GLY A 195 16.75 -23.47 11.81
N LYS A 196 17.67 -24.45 11.82
CA LYS A 196 17.65 -25.54 12.80
C LYS A 196 17.74 -25.01 14.23
N ASP A 197 18.77 -24.23 14.55
CA ASP A 197 18.98 -23.68 15.91
C ASP A 197 17.77 -22.88 16.41
N LEU A 198 17.28 -21.93 15.59
CA LEU A 198 16.15 -21.09 15.96
C LEU A 198 14.84 -21.89 16.04
N SER A 199 14.63 -22.87 15.17
CA SER A 199 13.43 -23.72 15.23
C SER A 199 13.39 -24.59 16.49
N GLU A 200 14.54 -24.97 17.05
CA GLU A 200 14.64 -25.72 18.30
C GLU A 200 14.40 -24.80 19.51
N ARG A 201 15.01 -23.60 19.51
CA ARG A 201 14.93 -22.62 20.61
C ARG A 201 13.56 -21.95 20.72
N LEU A 202 12.91 -21.62 19.61
CA LEU A 202 11.66 -20.88 19.59
C LEU A 202 10.45 -21.79 19.79
N GLY A 203 9.55 -21.39 20.70
CA GLY A 203 8.27 -22.08 20.92
C GLY A 203 7.25 -21.82 19.80
N MET A 204 6.34 -22.76 19.57
CA MET A 204 5.26 -22.61 18.57
C MET A 204 4.39 -21.37 18.82
N GLY A 205 4.12 -21.03 20.08
CA GLY A 205 3.36 -19.83 20.43
C GLY A 205 4.06 -18.52 20.04
N ALA A 206 5.39 -18.48 20.14
CA ALA A 206 6.18 -17.32 19.74
C ALA A 206 6.17 -17.15 18.21
N LEU A 207 6.38 -18.25 17.46
CA LEU A 207 6.34 -18.24 15.99
C LEU A 207 4.95 -17.83 15.46
N ALA A 208 3.87 -18.39 16.02
CA ALA A 208 2.50 -18.04 15.61
C ALA A 208 2.16 -16.57 15.88
N ARG A 209 2.59 -16.03 17.03
CA ARG A 209 2.40 -14.62 17.39
C ARG A 209 3.22 -13.71 16.48
N ALA A 210 4.49 -14.04 16.25
CA ALA A 210 5.36 -13.30 15.37
C ALA A 210 4.79 -13.22 13.95
N TRP A 211 4.33 -14.36 13.41
CA TRP A 211 3.66 -14.41 12.10
C TRP A 211 2.45 -13.48 12.02
N GLN A 212 1.52 -13.54 13.00
CA GLN A 212 0.33 -12.67 12.99
C GLN A 212 0.68 -11.18 13.08
N MET A 213 1.66 -10.83 13.91
CA MET A 213 2.07 -9.44 14.11
C MET A 213 2.78 -8.87 12.87
N LEU A 214 3.68 -9.65 12.27
CA LEU A 214 4.35 -9.28 11.01
C LEU A 214 3.34 -9.14 9.87
N LEU A 215 2.39 -10.08 9.73
CA LEU A 215 1.39 -10.06 8.66
C LEU A 215 0.52 -8.80 8.72
N LYS A 216 0.09 -8.42 9.94
CA LYS A 216 -0.60 -7.14 10.16
C LYS A 216 0.32 -5.95 9.91
N GLY A 217 1.58 -6.05 10.34
CA GLY A 217 2.61 -5.03 10.18
C GLY A 217 2.88 -4.64 8.72
N VAL A 218 2.93 -5.60 7.80
CA VAL A 218 3.09 -5.31 6.36
C VAL A 218 2.01 -4.35 5.85
N GLY A 219 0.75 -4.59 6.23
CA GLY A 219 -0.35 -3.70 5.87
C GLY A 219 -0.24 -2.31 6.52
N GLU A 220 0.26 -2.24 7.76
CA GLU A 220 0.47 -0.96 8.45
C GLU A 220 1.59 -0.14 7.78
N VAL A 221 2.70 -0.76 7.35
CA VAL A 221 3.81 -0.08 6.65
C VAL A 221 3.37 0.46 5.29
N GLN A 222 2.59 -0.30 4.52
CA GLN A 222 2.12 0.12 3.19
C GLN A 222 1.26 1.39 3.21
N HIS A 223 0.58 1.68 4.32
CA HIS A 223 -0.29 2.85 4.47
C HIS A 223 0.32 3.93 5.38
N ALA A 224 1.52 3.70 5.91
CA ALA A 224 2.16 4.62 6.84
C ALA A 224 2.71 5.85 6.09
N PRO A 225 2.57 7.07 6.67
CA PRO A 225 3.24 8.27 6.14
C PRO A 225 4.76 8.14 6.11
N ASN A 226 5.32 7.35 7.03
CA ASN A 226 6.74 7.03 7.10
C ASN A 226 6.92 5.53 7.34
N ALA A 227 7.35 4.82 6.31
CA ALA A 227 7.48 3.36 6.30
C ALA A 227 8.54 2.85 7.30
N ILE A 228 9.67 3.55 7.46
CA ILE A 228 10.74 3.11 8.36
C ILE A 228 10.30 3.23 9.83
N GLN A 229 9.66 4.34 10.22
CA GLN A 229 9.13 4.51 11.58
C GLN A 229 8.03 3.50 11.92
N ALA A 230 7.16 3.18 10.95
CA ALA A 230 6.16 2.14 11.12
C ALA A 230 6.79 0.76 11.34
N THR A 231 7.87 0.48 10.63
CA THR A 231 8.64 -0.77 10.75
C THR A 231 9.34 -0.86 12.11
N GLU A 232 9.99 0.21 12.58
CA GLU A 232 10.56 0.29 13.93
C GLU A 232 9.51 -0.04 14.99
N MET A 233 8.31 0.54 14.88
CA MET A 233 7.22 0.27 15.82
C MET A 233 6.68 -1.17 15.76
N ILE A 234 6.76 -1.83 14.60
CA ILE A 234 6.43 -3.26 14.47
C ILE A 234 7.48 -4.09 15.21
N ILE A 235 8.77 -3.82 14.98
CA ILE A 235 9.87 -4.50 15.67
C ILE A 235 9.79 -4.33 17.19
N VAL A 236 9.52 -3.11 17.69
CA VAL A 236 9.33 -2.86 19.14
C VAL A 236 8.16 -3.69 19.69
N ARG A 237 7.01 -3.72 18.99
CA ARG A 237 5.86 -4.51 19.42
C ARG A 237 6.17 -6.00 19.46
N LEU A 238 6.87 -6.53 18.45
CA LEU A 238 7.31 -7.92 18.39
C LEU A 238 8.26 -8.26 19.55
N ALA A 239 9.26 -7.42 19.79
CA ALA A 239 10.23 -7.63 20.87
C ALA A 239 9.58 -7.62 22.25
N HIS A 240 8.64 -6.69 22.48
CA HIS A 240 7.87 -6.67 23.72
C HIS A 240 6.97 -7.91 23.85
N ALA A 241 6.34 -8.33 22.76
CA ALA A 241 5.50 -9.51 22.74
C ALA A 241 6.27 -10.82 22.94
N ALA A 242 7.55 -10.89 22.56
CA ALA A 242 8.39 -12.07 22.80
C ALA A 242 8.64 -12.33 24.29
N ASN A 243 8.72 -11.26 25.10
CA ASN A 243 8.95 -11.34 26.54
C ASN A 243 7.66 -11.56 27.36
N MET A 244 6.47 -11.52 26.75
CA MET A 244 5.22 -11.74 27.47
C MET A 244 4.91 -13.24 27.62
N PRO A 245 4.60 -13.71 28.85
CA PRO A 245 4.22 -15.10 29.09
C PRO A 245 3.01 -15.46 28.23
N THR A 246 2.92 -16.72 27.82
CA THR A 246 1.73 -17.22 27.14
C THR A 246 0.50 -17.08 28.04
N PRO A 247 -0.72 -16.94 27.50
CA PRO A 247 -1.93 -16.87 28.33
C PRO A 247 -2.05 -18.04 29.30
N GLU A 248 -1.61 -19.23 28.90
CA GLU A 248 -1.58 -20.43 29.75
C GLU A 248 -0.57 -20.30 30.90
N GLU A 249 0.64 -19.79 30.64
CA GLU A 249 1.63 -19.50 31.69
C GLU A 249 1.19 -18.36 32.61
N ALA A 250 0.52 -17.34 32.07
CA ALA A 250 -0.04 -16.25 32.87
C ALA A 250 -1.16 -16.75 33.79
N ILE A 251 -2.06 -17.61 33.28
CA ILE A 251 -3.09 -18.28 34.09
C ILE A 251 -2.43 -19.17 35.14
N ARG A 252 -1.40 -19.94 34.77
CA ARG A 252 -0.67 -20.82 35.70
C ARG A 252 0.01 -20.02 36.82
N ARG A 253 0.64 -18.90 36.49
CA ARG A 253 1.23 -17.98 37.47
C ARG A 253 0.16 -17.38 38.40
N LEU A 254 -1.00 -17.00 37.87
CA LEU A 254 -2.12 -16.50 38.68
C LEU A 254 -2.71 -17.60 39.59
N THR A 255 -2.76 -18.85 39.14
CA THR A 255 -3.24 -19.98 39.96
C THR A 255 -2.21 -20.45 40.98
N ASP A 256 -0.91 -20.41 40.66
CA ASP A 256 0.18 -20.79 41.57
C ASP A 256 0.45 -19.69 42.62
N GLU A 257 0.35 -18.41 42.26
CA GLU A 257 0.42 -17.28 43.21
C GLU A 257 -0.84 -17.17 44.08
N GLY A 258 -2.00 -17.63 43.58
CA GLY A 258 -3.23 -17.78 44.37
C GLY A 258 -3.19 -18.91 45.41
N ALA A 259 -2.25 -19.85 45.30
CA ALA A 259 -2.08 -20.97 46.24
C ALA A 259 -1.09 -20.67 47.39
N ALA A 260 -0.37 -19.53 47.34
CA ALA A 260 0.65 -19.15 48.32
C ALA A 260 0.24 -17.97 49.23
N ALA A 261 -1.07 -17.70 49.40
CA ALA A 261 -1.56 -16.80 50.44
C ALA A 261 -1.80 -17.58 51.75
N PRO A 262 -1.15 -17.24 52.89
CA PRO A 262 -1.51 -17.84 54.16
C PRO A 262 -2.91 -17.37 54.57
N ALA A 263 -3.83 -18.33 54.74
CA ALA A 263 -5.17 -18.07 55.22
C ALA A 263 -5.14 -17.38 56.60
N PRO A 264 -5.80 -16.24 56.79
CA PRO A 264 -6.01 -15.70 58.13
C PRO A 264 -7.06 -16.55 58.85
N ALA A 265 -6.69 -17.01 60.04
CA ALA A 265 -7.52 -17.83 60.92
C ALA A 265 -8.86 -17.15 61.25
N ALA A 266 -9.92 -17.95 61.18
CA ALA A 266 -11.27 -17.58 61.55
C ALA A 266 -11.39 -17.35 63.06
N SER A 267 -11.95 -16.20 63.45
CA SER A 267 -12.47 -15.94 64.78
C SER A 267 -13.96 -15.61 64.65
N ALA A 268 -14.80 -16.55 65.06
CA ALA A 268 -16.25 -16.39 65.13
C ALA A 268 -16.66 -15.53 66.34
N PRO A 269 -17.74 -14.74 66.26
CA PRO A 269 -18.46 -14.28 67.44
C PRO A 269 -19.76 -15.06 67.62
N GLN A 270 -19.92 -15.68 68.80
CA GLN A 270 -21.22 -16.10 69.35
C GLN A 270 -21.84 -14.95 70.15
N ALA A 271 -23.10 -14.60 69.88
CA ALA A 271 -24.08 -14.21 70.90
C ALA A 271 -25.52 -14.16 70.33
N SER A 272 -26.31 -15.16 70.73
CA SER A 272 -27.69 -15.13 71.25
C SER A 272 -28.82 -14.41 70.49
N ALA A 273 -29.80 -15.21 70.07
CA ALA A 273 -31.16 -14.81 69.67
C ALA A 273 -32.03 -14.36 70.89
N PRO A 274 -33.21 -13.74 70.66
CA PRO A 274 -34.43 -14.57 70.63
C PRO A 274 -35.56 -14.17 69.64
N GLN A 275 -36.19 -15.25 69.13
CA GLN A 275 -37.61 -15.51 68.81
C GLN A 275 -38.46 -14.65 67.83
N ALA A 276 -39.14 -15.42 66.96
CA ALA A 276 -40.13 -15.06 65.93
C ALA A 276 -41.52 -14.71 66.51
N PRO A 277 -42.52 -14.29 65.70
CA PRO A 277 -43.22 -15.22 64.81
C PRO A 277 -43.52 -14.69 63.38
N ALA A 278 -43.66 -15.62 62.43
CA ALA A 278 -44.23 -15.39 61.09
C ALA A 278 -45.76 -15.11 61.18
N PRO A 279 -46.39 -14.48 60.17
CA PRO A 279 -46.95 -15.30 59.08
C PRO A 279 -47.02 -14.66 57.67
N GLN A 280 -47.06 -15.57 56.68
CA GLN A 280 -47.83 -15.59 55.42
C GLN A 280 -47.64 -14.53 54.31
N ALA A 281 -47.01 -15.03 53.24
CA ALA A 281 -47.42 -15.01 51.82
C ALA A 281 -48.36 -13.90 51.30
N SER A 282 -47.86 -13.13 50.32
CA SER A 282 -48.59 -12.72 49.11
C SER A 282 -47.59 -12.21 48.05
N ALA A 283 -47.54 -12.86 46.88
CA ALA A 283 -47.11 -12.23 45.62
C ALA A 283 -48.24 -11.27 45.16
N PRO A 284 -48.04 -10.21 44.32
CA PRO A 284 -47.37 -10.34 43.02
C PRO A 284 -46.65 -9.09 42.43
N GLN A 285 -46.00 -9.35 41.28
CA GLN A 285 -45.81 -8.50 40.10
C GLN A 285 -44.81 -7.32 40.09
N ALA A 286 -43.92 -7.42 39.11
CA ALA A 286 -43.05 -6.37 38.55
C ALA A 286 -43.86 -5.27 37.83
N PRO A 287 -43.23 -4.12 37.59
CA PRO A 287 -43.04 -3.73 36.19
C PRO A 287 -41.60 -3.29 35.86
N ALA A 288 -41.28 -3.47 34.58
CA ALA A 288 -40.04 -3.15 33.89
C ALA A 288 -39.75 -1.63 33.79
N PRO A 289 -38.48 -1.24 33.53
CA PRO A 289 -38.06 0.16 33.49
C PRO A 289 -38.32 0.81 32.13
N SER A 290 -38.50 2.15 32.12
CA SER A 290 -38.42 2.99 30.92
C SER A 290 -37.44 4.14 31.15
N PRO A 291 -36.66 4.56 30.13
CA PRO A 291 -35.53 5.48 30.26
C PRO A 291 -35.96 6.95 30.03
N PRO A 292 -35.16 7.94 30.45
CA PRO A 292 -35.32 9.29 29.94
C PRO A 292 -34.24 9.66 28.92
N SER A 293 -34.75 10.07 27.76
CA SER A 293 -34.09 10.77 26.66
C SER A 293 -33.70 12.21 27.03
N ALA A 294 -32.64 12.72 26.40
CA ALA A 294 -32.35 14.15 26.23
C ALA A 294 -32.88 14.65 24.87
N PRO A 295 -32.78 15.95 24.50
CA PRO A 295 -32.92 17.21 25.24
C PRO A 295 -34.03 18.09 24.60
N PRO A 296 -34.15 19.39 24.95
CA PRO A 296 -34.10 20.38 23.86
C PRO A 296 -33.39 21.70 24.19
N ALA A 297 -33.27 22.52 23.13
CA ALA A 297 -32.42 23.68 22.91
C ALA A 297 -32.98 25.06 23.38
N GLY A 298 -32.12 26.07 23.27
CA GLY A 298 -32.39 27.53 23.38
C GLY A 298 -31.71 28.11 24.62
N GLY A 299 -30.84 29.13 24.61
CA GLY A 299 -30.64 30.25 23.69
C GLY A 299 -30.48 31.54 24.54
N GLY A 300 -29.38 32.28 24.39
CA GLY A 300 -29.35 33.74 24.66
C GLY A 300 -28.76 34.27 25.99
N SER A 301 -27.53 34.76 25.90
CA SER A 301 -27.01 36.08 26.34
C SER A 301 -26.93 36.55 27.81
N SER A 302 -25.71 37.04 28.12
CA SER A 302 -25.33 38.19 28.96
C SER A 302 -25.10 38.02 30.48
N GLY A 303 -23.85 38.26 30.89
CA GLY A 303 -23.57 39.30 31.90
C GLY A 303 -22.96 38.90 33.24
N GLY A 304 -21.63 38.91 33.33
CA GLY A 304 -20.91 39.69 34.35
C GLY A 304 -20.51 39.09 35.72
N ARG A 305 -19.17 39.06 35.91
CA ARG A 305 -18.37 39.47 37.09
C ARG A 305 -17.73 38.41 38.03
N THR A 306 -16.39 38.47 38.01
CA THR A 306 -15.38 38.48 39.10
C THR A 306 -15.05 37.21 39.90
N ALA A 307 -13.79 36.74 39.77
CA ALA A 307 -12.72 36.71 40.82
C ALA A 307 -11.62 35.66 40.47
N ARG A 308 -10.37 36.10 40.22
CA ARG A 308 -9.15 35.94 41.07
C ARG A 308 -8.40 34.60 40.85
N ALA A 309 -7.31 34.50 40.07
CA ALA A 309 -5.91 34.98 40.24
C ALA A 309 -5.05 34.19 41.26
N LEU A 310 -4.11 33.36 40.75
CA LEU A 310 -2.78 32.94 41.25
C LEU A 310 -2.02 32.36 40.00
N ALA A 311 -1.02 33.00 39.37
CA ALA A 311 0.38 33.32 39.74
C ALA A 311 1.39 32.13 39.69
N GLN A 312 1.97 31.89 38.48
CA GLN A 312 3.39 31.76 38.03
C GLN A 312 4.49 31.10 38.91
N PRO A 313 5.67 30.62 38.39
CA PRO A 313 6.43 31.17 37.24
C PRO A 313 7.20 30.20 36.28
N GLU A 314 7.67 30.76 35.16
CA GLU A 314 8.69 30.22 34.21
C GLU A 314 10.11 30.70 34.62
N PRO A 315 11.20 30.01 34.20
CA PRO A 315 12.56 30.51 34.35
C PRO A 315 13.14 31.14 33.08
N ASP A 316 13.86 32.24 33.30
CA ASP A 316 14.82 32.94 32.44
C ASP A 316 15.91 32.03 31.84
N TYR A 317 16.28 32.31 30.58
CA TYR A 317 17.63 32.08 30.06
C TYR A 317 18.00 33.19 29.08
N ASP A 318 18.63 34.24 29.62
CA ASP A 318 19.61 35.09 28.92
C ASP A 318 21.00 34.62 29.35
N ASP A 319 21.78 34.03 28.44
CA ASP A 319 23.23 34.27 28.23
C ASP A 319 23.79 33.23 27.24
N VAL A 320 24.10 33.65 26.00
CA VAL A 320 25.11 32.95 25.19
C VAL A 320 25.91 33.99 24.39
N PRO A 321 27.26 33.95 24.42
CA PRO A 321 28.10 34.98 23.81
C PRO A 321 28.19 34.86 22.29
N ASP A 322 28.32 36.03 21.68
CA ASP A 322 28.67 36.31 20.29
C ASP A 322 30.04 35.69 19.92
N TYR A 323 30.07 34.87 18.86
CA TYR A 323 31.30 34.44 18.19
C TYR A 323 31.18 34.78 16.70
N ASP A 324 31.91 35.81 16.31
CA ASP A 324 32.13 36.27 14.95
C ASP A 324 32.78 35.20 14.04
N ALA A 325 32.35 35.26 12.78
CA ALA A 325 33.05 34.94 11.53
C ALA A 325 33.29 33.46 11.15
N GLU A 326 32.40 32.94 10.30
CA GLU A 326 32.72 31.85 9.35
C GLU A 326 33.14 32.40 7.97
N PRO A 327 33.93 31.62 7.19
CA PRO A 327 34.56 32.08 5.95
C PRO A 327 33.63 32.08 4.74
N ASP A 328 33.89 33.02 3.85
CA ASP A 328 33.28 33.23 2.53
C ASP A 328 33.31 31.94 1.69
N TYR A 329 32.15 31.33 1.47
CA TYR A 329 31.94 30.27 0.47
C TYR A 329 30.97 30.81 -0.58
N ASP A 330 31.49 31.03 -1.77
CA ASP A 330 30.75 31.51 -2.94
C ASP A 330 29.68 30.48 -3.33
N PRO A 331 28.37 30.77 -3.22
CA PRO A 331 27.35 29.83 -3.65
C PRO A 331 27.24 29.87 -5.19
N ALA A 332 27.38 28.69 -5.80
CA ALA A 332 26.96 28.45 -7.18
C ALA A 332 25.49 28.88 -7.38
N PRO A 333 25.11 29.37 -8.58
CA PRO A 333 23.85 30.07 -8.78
C PRO A 333 22.66 29.14 -8.54
N THR A 334 21.89 29.45 -7.50
CA THR A 334 20.55 28.90 -7.30
C THR A 334 19.62 29.56 -8.31
N ALA A 335 18.94 28.75 -9.13
CA ALA A 335 17.84 29.23 -9.96
C ALA A 335 16.82 29.92 -9.04
N GLU A 336 16.68 31.23 -9.20
CA GLU A 336 15.70 32.04 -8.48
C GLU A 336 14.30 31.50 -8.78
N ALA A 337 13.70 30.86 -7.78
CA ALA A 337 12.28 30.52 -7.80
C ALA A 337 11.48 31.81 -7.61
N ASP A 338 10.76 32.14 -8.66
CA ASP A 338 9.81 33.25 -8.79
C ASP A 338 8.87 33.34 -7.56
N THR A 339 8.99 34.42 -6.78
CA THR A 339 8.26 34.66 -5.51
C THR A 339 6.94 35.40 -5.71
N ALA A 340 6.22 35.10 -6.80
CA ALA A 340 4.82 35.52 -6.92
C ALA A 340 3.94 34.69 -5.97
N PRO A 341 2.98 35.31 -5.23
CA PRO A 341 2.04 34.56 -4.40
C PRO A 341 1.27 33.54 -5.25
N LEU A 342 1.19 32.27 -4.81
CA LEU A 342 0.51 31.18 -5.53
C LEU A 342 -0.91 31.52 -5.97
N GLN A 343 -1.58 32.40 -5.22
CA GLN A 343 -2.91 32.93 -5.53
C GLN A 343 -2.95 33.78 -6.80
N ALA A 344 -1.86 34.49 -7.14
CA ALA A 344 -1.73 35.24 -8.39
C ALA A 344 -1.48 34.34 -9.62
N ARG A 345 -1.27 33.03 -9.41
CA ARG A 345 -1.01 32.04 -10.47
C ARG A 345 -2.25 31.24 -10.86
N ILE A 346 -3.40 31.47 -10.22
CA ILE A 346 -4.65 30.74 -10.48
C ILE A 346 -5.66 31.71 -11.09
N GLU A 347 -5.52 31.97 -12.39
CA GLU A 347 -6.49 32.78 -13.14
C GLU A 347 -7.56 31.90 -13.78
N THR A 348 -7.21 30.68 -14.15
CA THR A 348 -8.08 29.73 -14.82
C THR A 348 -8.20 28.41 -14.06
N PHE A 349 -9.24 27.65 -14.39
CA PHE A 349 -9.39 26.29 -13.89
C PHE A 349 -8.27 25.35 -14.37
N ALA A 350 -7.69 25.61 -15.55
CA ALA A 350 -6.54 24.85 -16.05
C ALA A 350 -5.30 25.06 -15.19
N ASP A 351 -5.07 26.29 -14.70
CA ASP A 351 -3.95 26.61 -13.81
C ASP A 351 -4.09 25.87 -12.47
N LEU A 352 -5.32 25.80 -11.94
CA LEU A 352 -5.61 25.06 -10.73
C LEU A 352 -5.32 23.56 -10.90
N VAL A 353 -5.64 22.98 -12.05
CA VAL A 353 -5.34 21.56 -12.37
C VAL A 353 -3.85 21.32 -12.54
N ALA A 354 -3.13 22.23 -13.20
CA ALA A 354 -1.68 22.15 -13.34
C ALA A 354 -0.99 22.19 -11.97
N LEU A 355 -1.48 23.08 -11.09
CA LEU A 355 -0.95 23.23 -9.74
C LEU A 355 -1.21 21.99 -8.86
N ALA A 356 -2.38 21.35 -8.99
CA ALA A 356 -2.64 20.07 -8.33
C ALA A 356 -1.62 18.99 -8.74
N GLY A 357 -1.22 18.97 -10.02
CA GLY A 357 -0.13 18.11 -10.50
C GLY A 357 1.22 18.45 -9.87
N GLN A 358 1.57 19.73 -9.80
CA GLN A 358 2.84 20.19 -9.21
C GLN A 358 2.93 19.88 -7.70
N LEU A 359 1.81 19.94 -6.99
CA LEU A 359 1.72 19.62 -5.56
C LEU A 359 1.54 18.12 -5.27
N LYS A 360 1.65 17.26 -6.29
CA LYS A 360 1.51 15.79 -6.19
C LYS A 360 0.13 15.30 -5.71
N GLU A 361 -0.91 16.08 -5.93
CA GLU A 361 -2.31 15.73 -5.63
C GLU A 361 -2.97 14.96 -6.80
N GLY A 362 -2.38 13.83 -7.20
CA GLY A 362 -2.72 13.15 -8.45
C GLY A 362 -4.16 12.64 -8.56
N ILE A 363 -4.77 12.21 -7.46
CA ILE A 363 -6.17 11.76 -7.43
C ILE A 363 -7.10 12.96 -7.68
N LEU A 364 -6.89 14.06 -6.97
CA LEU A 364 -7.70 15.27 -7.13
C LEU A 364 -7.53 15.87 -8.52
N GLN A 365 -6.30 15.90 -9.04
CA GLN A 365 -6.01 16.32 -10.42
C GLN A 365 -6.80 15.49 -11.43
N SER A 366 -6.81 14.17 -11.30
CA SER A 366 -7.57 13.27 -12.19
C SER A 366 -9.07 13.57 -12.16
N HIS A 367 -9.65 13.76 -10.97
CA HIS A 367 -11.06 14.15 -10.82
C HIS A 367 -11.36 15.50 -11.48
N MET A 368 -10.47 16.49 -11.32
CA MET A 368 -10.63 17.79 -11.95
C MET A 368 -10.56 17.72 -13.48
N MET A 369 -9.69 16.87 -14.03
CA MET A 369 -9.54 16.71 -15.48
C MET A 369 -10.72 16.00 -16.14
N ALA A 370 -11.23 14.93 -15.51
CA ALA A 370 -12.17 14.01 -16.15
C ALA A 370 -13.62 14.17 -15.69
N GLN A 371 -13.87 14.79 -14.52
CA GLN A 371 -15.17 14.71 -13.86
C GLN A 371 -15.74 16.08 -13.46
N VAL A 372 -15.06 17.18 -13.76
CA VAL A 372 -15.55 18.53 -13.47
C VAL A 372 -16.01 19.20 -14.78
N HIS A 373 -17.32 19.45 -14.88
CA HIS A 373 -17.88 20.33 -15.90
C HIS A 373 -18.03 21.74 -15.31
N LEU A 374 -17.10 22.62 -15.67
CA LEU A 374 -17.03 23.94 -15.06
C LEU A 374 -18.18 24.83 -15.50
N VAL A 375 -18.92 25.41 -14.54
CA VAL A 375 -20.01 26.37 -14.81
C VAL A 375 -19.50 27.79 -14.61
N THR A 376 -18.80 28.06 -13.50
CA THR A 376 -18.23 29.38 -13.20
C THR A 376 -16.94 29.21 -12.41
N PHE A 377 -15.95 30.06 -12.72
CA PHE A 377 -14.67 30.11 -12.02
C PHE A 377 -14.26 31.57 -11.83
N GLU A 378 -14.35 32.04 -10.60
CA GLU A 378 -13.96 33.38 -10.19
C GLU A 378 -13.18 33.29 -8.87
N PRO A 379 -12.26 34.21 -8.57
CA PRO A 379 -11.57 34.22 -7.28
C PRO A 379 -12.54 34.13 -6.10
N GLY A 380 -12.43 33.06 -5.31
CA GLY A 380 -13.29 32.81 -4.14
C GLY A 380 -14.62 32.11 -4.45
N ARG A 381 -15.00 31.88 -5.71
CA ARG A 381 -16.22 31.15 -6.09
C ARG A 381 -15.99 30.19 -7.26
N MET A 382 -16.33 28.93 -7.04
CA MET A 382 -16.32 27.90 -8.08
C MET A 382 -17.66 27.19 -8.13
N GLU A 383 -18.21 27.04 -9.33
CA GLU A 383 -19.43 26.29 -9.58
C GLU A 383 -19.18 25.26 -10.68
N PHE A 384 -19.60 24.02 -10.44
CA PHE A 384 -19.41 22.95 -11.40
C PHE A 384 -20.50 21.89 -11.32
N ARG A 385 -20.68 21.15 -12.43
CA ARG A 385 -21.48 19.93 -12.47
C ARG A 385 -20.56 18.71 -12.42
N PRO A 386 -20.71 17.81 -11.43
CA PRO A 386 -19.96 16.57 -11.37
C PRO A 386 -20.36 15.65 -12.54
N GLY A 387 -19.36 15.07 -13.19
CA GLY A 387 -19.52 14.05 -14.21
C GLY A 387 -19.78 12.65 -13.62
N PRO A 388 -20.10 11.67 -14.47
CA PRO A 388 -20.28 10.29 -14.05
C PRO A 388 -18.99 9.74 -13.42
N GLY A 389 -19.08 9.28 -12.16
CA GLY A 389 -17.94 8.76 -11.39
C GLY A 389 -17.23 9.78 -10.49
N ALA A 390 -17.75 11.00 -10.36
CA ALA A 390 -17.29 11.98 -9.38
C ALA A 390 -17.51 11.48 -7.93
N PRO A 391 -16.53 11.62 -7.02
CA PRO A 391 -16.72 11.36 -5.60
C PRO A 391 -17.80 12.28 -4.99
N ASP A 392 -18.60 11.75 -4.06
CA ASP A 392 -19.67 12.52 -3.39
C ASP A 392 -19.15 13.77 -2.66
N ASN A 393 -17.90 13.73 -2.19
CA ASN A 393 -17.27 14.83 -1.45
C ASN A 393 -16.35 15.73 -2.33
N LEU A 394 -16.40 15.62 -3.66
CA LEU A 394 -15.50 16.34 -4.56
C LEU A 394 -15.50 17.87 -4.34
N ALA A 395 -16.68 18.46 -4.10
CA ALA A 395 -16.78 19.90 -3.81
C ALA A 395 -16.07 20.29 -2.50
N GLY A 396 -16.12 19.43 -1.48
CA GLY A 396 -15.45 19.64 -0.21
C GLY A 396 -13.93 19.52 -0.34
N ASP A 397 -13.46 18.54 -1.12
CA ASP A 397 -12.04 18.31 -1.34
C ASP A 397 -11.42 19.43 -2.20
N LEU A 398 -12.12 19.91 -3.23
CA LEU A 398 -11.75 21.11 -3.99
C LEU A 398 -11.69 22.36 -3.08
N GLY A 399 -12.65 22.53 -2.18
CA GLY A 399 -12.65 23.65 -1.24
C GLY A 399 -11.48 23.64 -0.26
N LYS A 400 -11.09 22.45 0.23
CA LYS A 400 -9.90 22.29 1.09
C LYS A 400 -8.61 22.60 0.33
N PHE A 401 -8.49 22.08 -0.89
CA PHE A 401 -7.33 22.30 -1.74
C PHE A 401 -7.17 23.77 -2.14
N LEU A 402 -8.26 24.42 -2.56
CA LEU A 402 -8.26 25.86 -2.84
C LEU A 402 -7.87 26.68 -1.61
N LYS A 403 -8.32 26.30 -0.41
CA LYS A 403 -7.91 26.97 0.84
C LYS A 403 -6.43 26.75 1.16
N SER A 404 -5.89 25.54 0.98
CA SER A 404 -4.47 25.28 1.26
C SER A 404 -3.55 26.04 0.31
N VAL A 405 -3.99 26.25 -0.94
CA VAL A 405 -3.20 26.93 -1.96
C VAL A 405 -3.34 28.46 -1.91
N THR A 406 -4.57 28.97 -1.77
CA THR A 406 -4.84 30.42 -1.83
C THR A 406 -4.84 31.09 -0.47
N GLY A 407 -4.87 30.33 0.63
CA GLY A 407 -5.05 30.85 1.98
C GLY A 407 -6.46 31.37 2.30
N GLU A 408 -7.32 31.52 1.28
CA GLU A 408 -8.67 32.05 1.40
C GLU A 408 -9.74 30.95 1.36
N ARG A 409 -10.92 31.24 1.90
CA ARG A 409 -12.05 30.30 1.86
C ARG A 409 -12.83 30.47 0.56
N TRP A 410 -12.81 29.44 -0.27
CA TRP A 410 -13.59 29.40 -1.51
C TRP A 410 -14.99 28.81 -1.30
N MET A 411 -15.98 29.38 -1.99
CA MET A 411 -17.32 28.82 -2.10
C MET A 411 -17.39 27.90 -3.31
N VAL A 412 -17.31 26.59 -3.08
CA VAL A 412 -17.41 25.55 -4.12
C VAL A 412 -18.81 24.96 -4.09
N THR A 413 -19.58 25.12 -5.17
CA THR A 413 -20.98 24.70 -5.26
C THR A 413 -21.19 23.71 -6.41
N VAL A 414 -22.01 22.69 -6.15
CA VAL A 414 -22.44 21.72 -7.15
C VAL A 414 -23.73 22.21 -7.81
N SER A 415 -23.75 22.24 -9.14
CA SER A 415 -24.88 22.70 -9.94
C SER A 415 -25.34 21.64 -10.93
N ASN A 416 -26.58 21.77 -11.41
CA ASN A 416 -27.15 20.91 -12.46
C ASN A 416 -27.03 21.52 -13.86
N GLU A 417 -26.45 22.71 -13.98
CA GLU A 417 -26.19 23.34 -15.28
C GLU A 417 -25.21 22.51 -16.12
N ALA A 418 -25.31 22.61 -17.45
CA ALA A 418 -24.54 21.77 -18.36
C ALA A 418 -23.01 21.91 -18.16
N GLY A 419 -22.55 23.11 -17.81
CA GLY A 419 -21.13 23.45 -17.70
C GLY A 419 -20.38 23.32 -19.03
N GLN A 420 -19.09 23.64 -19.00
CA GLN A 420 -18.16 23.38 -20.09
C GLN A 420 -17.82 21.87 -20.16
N PRO A 421 -17.46 21.35 -21.35
CA PRO A 421 -16.85 20.03 -21.46
C PRO A 421 -15.65 19.91 -20.52
N THR A 422 -15.37 18.70 -20.04
CA THR A 422 -14.25 18.48 -19.12
C THR A 422 -12.91 18.83 -19.80
N LEU A 423 -11.89 19.18 -19.02
CA LEU A 423 -10.57 19.49 -19.60
C LEU A 423 -10.01 18.31 -20.41
N ALA A 424 -10.27 17.07 -19.99
CA ALA A 424 -9.92 15.87 -20.76
C ALA A 424 -10.62 15.82 -22.13
N GLU A 425 -11.91 16.18 -22.21
CA GLU A 425 -12.65 16.24 -23.47
C GLU A 425 -12.16 17.38 -24.38
N GLN A 426 -11.81 18.53 -23.79
CA GLN A 426 -11.24 19.65 -24.52
C GLN A 426 -9.87 19.29 -25.12
N GLN A 427 -9.00 18.65 -24.35
CA GLN A 427 -7.69 18.17 -24.81
C GLN A 427 -7.83 17.09 -25.89
N ALA A 428 -8.74 16.12 -25.71
CA ALA A 428 -8.99 15.09 -26.71
C ALA A 428 -9.50 15.69 -28.03
N LYS A 429 -10.38 16.70 -27.96
CA LYS A 429 -10.90 17.41 -29.13
C LYS A 429 -9.79 18.21 -29.83
N ALA A 430 -8.92 18.88 -29.08
CA ALA A 430 -7.77 19.61 -29.63
C ALA A 430 -6.78 18.66 -30.34
N GLN A 431 -6.43 17.53 -29.70
CA GLN A 431 -5.56 16.52 -30.29
C GLN A 431 -6.17 15.86 -31.53
N ALA A 432 -7.49 15.65 -31.55
CA ALA A 432 -8.18 15.13 -32.74
C ALA A 432 -8.15 16.14 -33.90
N ALA A 433 -8.42 17.42 -33.62
CA ALA A 433 -8.36 18.48 -34.62
C ALA A 433 -6.96 18.66 -35.21
N GLU A 434 -5.94 18.59 -34.37
CA GLU A 434 -4.53 18.67 -34.79
C GLU A 434 -4.12 17.46 -35.66
N LYS A 435 -4.54 16.25 -35.27
CA LYS A 435 -4.32 15.04 -36.08
C LYS A 435 -5.03 15.13 -37.43
N ASP A 436 -6.25 15.67 -37.46
CA ASP A 436 -7.00 15.87 -38.70
C ASP A 436 -6.31 16.90 -39.61
N GLU A 437 -5.82 18.01 -39.06
CA GLU A 437 -5.06 19.03 -39.82
C GLU A 437 -3.78 18.44 -40.41
N LEU A 438 -3.02 17.69 -39.62
CA LEU A 438 -1.79 17.04 -40.07
C LEU A 438 -2.05 15.95 -41.11
N SER A 439 -3.18 15.23 -41.02
CA SER A 439 -3.56 14.23 -42.03
C SER A 439 -3.83 14.85 -43.40
N GLN A 440 -4.23 16.14 -43.44
CA GLN A 440 -4.44 16.89 -44.67
C GLN A 440 -3.14 17.46 -45.25
N HIS A 441 -2.03 17.43 -44.51
CA HIS A 441 -0.74 17.91 -44.99
C HIS A 441 -0.26 17.06 -46.19
N PRO A 442 0.23 17.68 -47.29
CA PRO A 442 0.55 16.98 -48.55
C PRO A 442 1.50 15.77 -48.39
N LEU A 443 2.51 15.89 -47.52
CA LEU A 443 3.47 14.82 -47.24
C LEU A 443 2.84 13.66 -46.45
N VAL A 444 2.02 13.96 -45.45
CA VAL A 444 1.36 12.93 -44.62
C VAL A 444 0.33 12.19 -45.45
N LYS A 445 -0.43 12.92 -46.28
CA LYS A 445 -1.36 12.35 -47.24
C LYS A 445 -0.67 11.41 -48.23
N ALA A 446 0.47 11.81 -48.79
CA ALA A 446 1.26 10.95 -49.69
C ALA A 446 1.73 9.66 -48.99
N VAL A 447 2.16 9.75 -47.73
CA VAL A 447 2.54 8.56 -46.92
C VAL A 447 1.34 7.67 -46.65
N MET A 448 0.19 8.25 -46.27
CA MET A 448 -1.04 7.49 -46.00
C MET A 448 -1.61 6.82 -47.25
N GLU A 449 -1.49 7.44 -48.43
CA GLU A 449 -1.88 6.85 -49.71
C GLU A 449 -0.91 5.73 -50.15
N THR A 450 0.37 5.85 -49.82
CA THR A 450 1.40 4.84 -50.16
C THR A 450 1.32 3.61 -49.25
N PHE A 451 0.93 3.80 -47.99
CA PHE A 451 0.87 2.73 -46.98
C PHE A 451 -0.55 2.59 -46.41
N PRO A 452 -1.41 1.77 -47.03
CA PRO A 452 -2.77 1.52 -46.53
C PRO A 452 -2.70 0.80 -45.17
N GLY A 453 -2.91 1.57 -44.09
CA GLY A 453 -2.75 1.13 -42.70
C GLY A 453 -1.89 2.05 -41.84
N ALA A 454 -1.23 3.06 -42.42
CA ALA A 454 -0.50 4.08 -41.67
C ALA A 454 -1.46 4.94 -40.84
N ALA A 455 -1.10 5.19 -39.58
CA ALA A 455 -1.87 6.02 -38.66
C ALA A 455 -0.93 6.97 -37.90
N ILE A 456 -1.42 8.16 -37.57
CA ILE A 456 -0.69 9.15 -36.76
C ILE A 456 -0.81 8.75 -35.28
N SER A 457 0.23 8.15 -34.72
CA SER A 457 0.24 7.69 -33.32
C SER A 457 0.38 8.85 -32.33
N LYS A 458 1.44 9.67 -32.47
CA LYS A 458 1.73 10.83 -31.63
C LYS A 458 2.27 11.96 -32.49
N VAL A 459 1.74 13.16 -32.28
CA VAL A 459 2.30 14.42 -32.82
C VAL A 459 3.25 14.93 -31.75
N ARG A 460 4.47 15.32 -32.14
CA ARG A 460 5.45 15.97 -31.26
C ARG A 460 5.87 17.27 -31.92
N HIS A 461 5.80 18.37 -31.18
CA HIS A 461 6.40 19.62 -31.65
C HIS A 461 7.88 19.65 -31.29
N PRO A 462 8.71 20.37 -32.07
CA PRO A 462 10.13 20.56 -31.74
C PRO A 462 10.34 21.18 -30.35
N ASP A 463 9.34 21.90 -29.83
CA ASP A 463 9.37 22.56 -28.53
C ASP A 463 8.98 21.65 -27.35
N ASP A 464 8.54 20.39 -27.61
CA ASP A 464 8.19 19.41 -26.58
C ASP A 464 9.41 18.64 -26.01
N GLU A 465 10.64 18.97 -26.44
CA GLU A 465 11.90 18.31 -26.02
C GLU A 465 12.72 19.10 -24.97
N THR A 466 12.15 20.13 -24.32
CA THR A 466 12.78 20.82 -23.18
C THR A 466 12.21 20.45 -21.83
#